data_AF-A0A3A6JNU7-F1
#
_entry.id   AF-A0A3A6JNU7-F1
#
_cell.length_a   1.000
_cell.length_b   1.000
_cell.length_c   1.000
_cell.angle_alpha   90.00
_cell.angle_beta   90.00
_cell.angle_gamma   90.00
#
_symmetry.space_group_name_H-M   'P 1'
#
loop_
_entity.id
_entity.type
_entity.pdbx_description
1 polymer ?
#
loop_
_entity_poly.entity_id
_entity_poly.type
_entity_poly.pdbx_seq_one_letter_code
_entity_poly.pdbx_strand_id
1 'polypeptide(L)'
;MKTIKRRAFCKAAAAAVAGVLAPHAAAEALLPQAAQAVVGSAVPEDYYSFAFRSDHSETDLSHDFYYTDAFFENTALQYSHKLALATLGLVAASGNTYQSDALYWVEGEAGREDSIADAYQKLGFANAVYAGYQCSLNTPVDTAGCAFAQKTLVQDGQRTTIIAAMLRGVGYGAEWASNLHVGEGGGHYGFVTAAEHFFEDLQDYLKKAEAAAGTLGTIKLWLGGYSRGAAVANLTAARIRQQLPQIAQENTFVYTFAAPAALTEADRPDLQADYDNDHTADGGLKTDWDVSNIFNIISSGDIVARVMPEEWGYHRNGNDRFLPSTAYQNELDDLSIIESRMGGVPLRFDQLATKEDVDSVVAAALAFCKSAANYHEKYEAAFMDMLQCAFTLSEKEAAEGVILDDEAVMERLRSMENIRKMSWTKVLRCVMTASAMSRPILEQVGAIVPLRAQQVVVPVLAVGLCYEVESDVLRMLVYYILSLMSVNSPADSVLRAAFCHYPENYITLMEYYDPAEHGMEAYTRK
;
A
#
# COMPACT_ATOMS: atom_id res chain seq x y z
N MET A 1 -23.02 15.73 75.93
CA MET A 1 -22.77 17.14 75.55
C MET A 1 -21.31 17.24 75.15
N LYS A 2 -20.99 17.40 73.85
CA LYS A 2 -20.95 18.68 73.10
C LYS A 2 -19.77 19.56 73.59
N THR A 3 -18.84 20.08 72.79
CA THR A 3 -18.77 20.23 71.32
C THR A 3 -17.43 20.86 70.90
N ILE A 4 -16.77 20.29 69.88
CA ILE A 4 -16.35 20.87 68.59
C ILE A 4 -15.55 22.21 68.56
N LYS A 5 -14.39 22.23 67.85
CA LYS A 5 -14.12 22.96 66.56
C LYS A 5 -12.61 23.02 66.25
N ARG A 6 -12.15 22.41 65.14
CA ARG A 6 -12.14 22.92 63.74
C ARG A 6 -10.85 23.72 63.45
N ARG A 7 -9.83 23.09 62.86
CA ARG A 7 -8.80 23.79 62.06
C ARG A 7 -7.96 22.85 61.18
N ALA A 8 -8.64 22.13 60.28
CA ALA A 8 -8.15 21.99 58.92
C ALA A 8 -8.72 23.18 58.14
N PHE A 9 -7.97 24.26 57.95
CA PHE A 9 -8.33 25.28 56.94
C PHE A 9 -7.28 26.35 56.60
N CYS A 10 -6.03 26.33 57.08
CA CYS A 10 -5.11 27.42 56.72
C CYS A 10 -3.67 26.96 56.54
N LYS A 11 -3.32 26.68 55.27
CA LYS A 11 -2.11 27.18 54.59
C LYS A 11 -0.78 26.56 55.07
N ALA A 12 0.01 25.85 54.26
CA ALA A 12 0.37 26.19 52.88
C ALA A 12 0.52 27.72 52.68
N ALA A 13 1.42 28.32 53.46
CA ALA A 13 2.07 29.60 53.21
C ALA A 13 3.23 29.68 54.21
N ALA A 14 4.51 29.80 53.86
CA ALA A 14 5.16 30.03 52.59
C ALA A 14 6.60 29.50 52.76
N ALA A 15 7.27 29.25 51.63
CA ALA A 15 8.71 29.08 51.58
C ALA A 15 9.45 30.31 52.15
N ALA A 16 10.77 30.12 52.36
CA ALA A 16 11.81 31.14 52.55
C ALA A 16 12.02 31.52 54.04
N VAL A 17 13.21 31.56 54.65
CA VAL A 17 14.64 31.66 54.29
C VAL A 17 15.38 31.33 55.61
N ALA A 18 16.29 30.35 55.76
CA ALA A 18 17.75 30.38 55.60
C ALA A 18 18.21 29.25 56.55
N GLY A 19 19.09 28.31 56.20
CA GLY A 19 20.39 28.49 55.62
C GLY A 19 21.41 27.77 56.52
N VAL A 20 22.50 27.33 55.89
CA VAL A 20 23.83 27.08 56.48
C VAL A 20 24.26 25.61 56.67
N LEU A 21 24.98 25.12 55.62
CA LEU A 21 26.28 24.40 55.60
C LEU A 21 26.39 23.00 56.27
N ALA A 22 26.28 21.88 55.54
CA ALA A 22 27.31 21.15 54.72
C ALA A 22 27.91 19.93 55.49
N PRO A 23 28.37 18.82 54.87
CA PRO A 23 28.27 18.36 53.47
C PRO A 23 27.45 17.03 53.34
N HIS A 24 26.67 16.89 52.26
CA HIS A 24 26.12 15.58 51.86
C HIS A 24 27.15 14.87 50.98
N ALA A 25 27.59 13.69 51.42
CA ALA A 25 28.09 12.69 50.50
C ALA A 25 26.92 12.30 49.58
N ALA A 26 27.04 12.60 48.29
CA ALA A 26 26.10 12.14 47.29
C ALA A 26 26.25 10.63 47.16
N ALA A 27 25.43 9.88 47.89
CA ALA A 27 24.96 8.61 47.38
C ALA A 27 24.00 8.96 46.25
N GLU A 28 24.44 8.81 45.00
CA GLU A 28 23.51 8.63 43.90
C GLU A 28 22.65 7.43 44.27
N ALA A 29 21.42 7.73 44.73
CA ALA A 29 20.37 6.75 44.72
C ALA A 29 20.20 6.37 43.25
N LEU A 30 20.77 5.22 42.87
CA LEU A 30 20.38 4.47 41.69
C LEU A 30 18.85 4.38 41.74
N LEU A 31 18.20 5.24 40.95
CA LEU A 31 16.81 5.04 40.60
C LEU A 31 16.71 3.59 40.11
N PRO A 32 15.72 2.80 40.54
CA PRO A 32 15.55 1.46 40.02
C PRO A 32 15.51 1.56 38.50
N GLN A 33 16.45 0.90 37.81
CA GLN A 33 16.35 0.68 36.37
C GLN A 33 14.94 0.11 36.15
N ALA A 34 14.11 0.84 35.41
CA ALA A 34 12.82 0.31 34.98
C ALA A 34 13.10 -1.07 34.35
N ALA A 35 12.45 -2.12 34.84
CA ALA A 35 12.65 -3.46 34.34
C ALA A 35 12.40 -3.45 32.82
N GLN A 36 13.44 -3.74 32.03
CA GLN A 36 13.32 -3.76 30.57
C GLN A 36 12.37 -4.88 30.18
N ALA A 37 11.21 -4.55 29.62
CA ALA A 37 10.22 -5.54 29.21
C ALA A 37 10.69 -6.27 27.94
N VAL A 38 10.42 -7.57 27.85
CA VAL A 38 10.46 -8.31 26.59
C VAL A 38 9.07 -8.22 26.00
N VAL A 39 8.94 -7.67 24.80
CA VAL A 39 7.65 -7.50 24.11
C VAL A 39 7.53 -8.53 22.98
N GLY A 40 6.36 -9.14 22.85
CA GLY A 40 6.16 -10.25 21.93
C GLY A 40 6.87 -11.52 22.41
N SER A 41 7.00 -12.48 21.50
CA SER A 41 7.65 -13.76 21.76
C SER A 41 8.36 -14.26 20.51
N ALA A 42 9.51 -14.90 20.71
CA ALA A 42 10.11 -15.70 19.65
C ALA A 42 9.17 -16.86 19.27
N VAL A 43 9.21 -17.24 18.00
CA VAL A 43 8.38 -18.32 17.46
C VAL A 43 9.25 -19.39 16.79
N PRO A 44 8.81 -20.66 16.73
CA PRO A 44 9.57 -21.70 16.05
C PRO A 44 9.75 -21.41 14.56
N GLU A 45 10.78 -21.99 13.96
CA GLU A 45 10.90 -22.04 12.51
C GLU A 45 9.83 -22.98 11.96
N ASP A 46 8.88 -22.44 11.18
CA ASP A 46 7.78 -23.20 10.61
C ASP A 46 7.12 -22.46 9.43
N TYR A 47 6.13 -23.09 8.81
CA TYR A 47 5.18 -22.45 7.93
C TYR A 47 4.00 -21.89 8.71
N TYR A 48 3.66 -20.63 8.44
CA TYR A 48 2.55 -19.91 9.08
C TYR A 48 1.53 -19.50 8.04
N SER A 49 0.27 -19.85 8.31
CA SER A 49 -0.85 -19.49 7.43
C SER A 49 -1.27 -18.04 7.64
N PHE A 50 -1.25 -17.23 6.58
CA PHE A 50 -1.74 -15.85 6.60
C PHE A 50 -2.96 -15.71 5.71
N ALA A 51 -3.99 -15.03 6.21
CA ALA A 51 -5.13 -14.65 5.40
C ALA A 51 -4.81 -13.39 4.59
N PHE A 52 -5.39 -13.27 3.40
CA PHE A 52 -5.29 -12.07 2.59
C PHE A 52 -6.54 -11.89 1.72
N ARG A 53 -6.84 -10.64 1.38
CA ARG A 53 -7.94 -10.30 0.49
C ARG A 53 -7.63 -10.68 -0.96
N SER A 54 -8.53 -11.45 -1.56
CA SER A 54 -8.56 -11.73 -3.00
C SER A 54 -9.74 -11.00 -3.63
N ASP A 55 -9.44 -9.93 -4.38
CA ASP A 55 -10.45 -9.26 -5.21
C ASP A 55 -10.85 -10.13 -6.43
N HIS A 56 -9.96 -11.03 -6.87
CA HIS A 56 -10.25 -11.99 -7.94
C HIS A 56 -11.27 -13.06 -7.53
N SER A 57 -11.11 -13.61 -6.32
CA SER A 57 -12.02 -14.62 -5.75
C SER A 57 -13.17 -14.00 -4.97
N GLU A 58 -13.21 -12.67 -4.83
CA GLU A 58 -14.21 -11.94 -4.04
C GLU A 58 -14.34 -12.48 -2.61
N THR A 59 -13.21 -12.79 -1.96
CA THR A 59 -13.16 -13.38 -0.62
C THR A 59 -11.78 -13.21 0.03
N ASP A 60 -11.67 -13.57 1.30
CA ASP A 60 -10.37 -13.70 1.97
C ASP A 60 -9.85 -15.14 1.78
N LEU A 61 -8.67 -15.28 1.17
CA LEU A 61 -7.96 -16.55 1.00
C LEU A 61 -6.91 -16.73 2.10
N SER A 62 -6.26 -17.89 2.15
CA SER A 62 -5.14 -18.14 3.06
C SER A 62 -4.04 -18.90 2.36
N HIS A 63 -2.79 -18.60 2.72
CA HIS A 63 -1.61 -19.26 2.18
C HIS A 63 -0.51 -19.38 3.24
N ASP A 64 0.30 -20.42 3.14
CA ASP A 64 1.32 -20.75 4.13
C ASP A 64 2.69 -20.19 3.73
N PHE A 65 3.29 -19.40 4.61
CA PHE A 65 4.60 -18.78 4.39
C PHE A 65 5.61 -19.26 5.43
N TYR A 66 6.80 -19.64 4.98
CA TYR A 66 7.90 -19.99 5.86
C TYR A 66 8.42 -18.76 6.62
N TYR A 67 8.55 -18.86 7.94
CA TYR A 67 9.09 -17.80 8.79
C TYR A 67 10.05 -18.34 9.85
N THR A 68 11.09 -17.55 10.15
CA THR A 68 11.97 -17.73 11.29
C THR A 68 12.49 -16.38 11.79
N ASP A 69 12.62 -16.23 13.10
CA ASP A 69 13.25 -15.06 13.72
C ASP A 69 14.73 -14.90 13.31
N ALA A 70 15.38 -16.01 12.92
CA ALA A 70 16.78 -16.04 12.47
C ALA A 70 17.02 -15.25 11.18
N PHE A 71 15.97 -14.88 10.44
CA PHE A 71 16.11 -13.97 9.30
C PHE A 71 16.83 -12.67 9.68
N PHE A 72 16.56 -12.16 10.89
CA PHE A 72 17.08 -10.88 11.35
C PHE A 72 18.50 -10.96 11.95
N GLU A 73 19.08 -12.16 12.04
CA GLU A 73 20.50 -12.35 12.34
C GLU A 73 21.37 -12.01 11.12
N ASN A 74 20.80 -12.10 9.92
CA ASN A 74 21.47 -11.75 8.67
C ASN A 74 21.53 -10.22 8.44
N THR A 75 22.30 -9.83 7.43
CA THR A 75 22.32 -8.46 6.91
C THR A 75 21.16 -8.22 5.95
N ALA A 76 20.57 -7.03 6.00
CA ALA A 76 19.58 -6.57 5.02
C ALA A 76 20.18 -6.24 3.65
N LEU A 77 21.52 -6.21 3.51
CA LEU A 77 22.22 -5.91 2.25
C LEU A 77 22.24 -7.08 1.26
N GLN A 78 21.65 -8.22 1.64
CA GLN A 78 21.58 -9.42 0.81
C GLN A 78 20.12 -9.82 0.62
N TYR A 79 19.75 -10.10 -0.63
CA TYR A 79 18.42 -10.57 -0.96
C TYR A 79 18.17 -11.95 -0.33
N SER A 80 17.15 -12.04 0.51
CA SER A 80 16.64 -13.31 1.04
C SER A 80 15.28 -13.58 0.43
N HIS A 81 15.23 -14.54 -0.50
CA HIS A 81 13.99 -14.90 -1.18
C HIS A 81 12.91 -15.41 -0.21
N LYS A 82 13.30 -16.18 0.81
CA LYS A 82 12.37 -16.66 1.84
C LYS A 82 11.82 -15.52 2.71
N LEU A 83 12.64 -14.53 3.07
CA LEU A 83 12.16 -13.35 3.78
C LEU A 83 11.27 -12.49 2.87
N ALA A 84 11.58 -12.41 1.57
CA ALA A 84 10.72 -11.75 0.60
C ALA A 84 9.34 -12.42 0.52
N LEU A 85 9.26 -13.74 0.42
CA LEU A 85 7.98 -14.49 0.48
C LEU A 85 7.22 -14.24 1.80
N ALA A 86 7.91 -14.29 2.95
CA ALA A 86 7.28 -13.96 4.23
C ALA A 86 6.77 -12.51 4.28
N THR A 87 7.51 -11.57 3.66
CA THR A 87 7.08 -10.17 3.54
C THR A 87 5.87 -10.05 2.63
N LEU A 88 5.85 -10.75 1.50
CA LEU A 88 4.71 -10.79 0.57
C LEU A 88 3.44 -11.24 1.29
N GLY A 89 3.54 -12.30 2.10
CA GLY A 89 2.42 -12.77 2.92
C GLY A 89 1.90 -11.72 3.90
N LEU A 90 2.80 -11.01 4.60
CA LEU A 90 2.40 -9.94 5.53
C LEU A 90 1.81 -8.71 4.83
N VAL A 91 2.34 -8.30 3.68
CA VAL A 91 1.79 -7.14 2.95
C VAL A 91 0.50 -7.48 2.20
N ALA A 92 0.29 -8.76 1.86
CA ALA A 92 -1.02 -9.23 1.39
C ALA A 92 -2.04 -9.21 2.53
N ALA A 93 -1.64 -9.69 3.72
CA ALA A 93 -2.47 -9.63 4.93
C ALA A 93 -2.74 -8.19 5.42
N SER A 94 -1.90 -7.22 5.07
CA SER A 94 -2.12 -5.80 5.39
C SER A 94 -3.20 -5.16 4.52
N GLY A 95 -3.65 -5.79 3.44
CA GLY A 95 -4.86 -5.39 2.74
C GLY A 95 -6.06 -5.31 3.68
N ASN A 96 -7.01 -4.40 3.42
CA ASN A 96 -8.29 -4.48 4.14
C ASN A 96 -8.94 -5.83 3.83
N THR A 97 -9.53 -6.50 4.82
CA THR A 97 -10.24 -7.78 4.57
C THR A 97 -11.39 -7.60 3.57
N TYR A 98 -11.69 -8.64 2.79
CA TYR A 98 -12.86 -8.65 1.92
C TYR A 98 -14.16 -8.51 2.75
N GLN A 99 -14.21 -9.17 3.92
CA GLN A 99 -15.36 -9.07 4.83
C GLN A 99 -15.66 -7.64 5.28
N SER A 100 -14.63 -6.79 5.44
CA SER A 100 -14.81 -5.39 5.86
C SER A 100 -15.54 -4.51 4.83
N ASP A 101 -15.75 -4.96 3.59
CA ASP A 101 -16.55 -4.22 2.60
C ASP A 101 -18.01 -4.08 3.03
N ALA A 102 -18.52 -5.03 3.81
CA ALA A 102 -19.84 -4.93 4.42
C ALA A 102 -19.94 -3.79 5.44
N LEU A 103 -18.82 -3.14 5.79
CA LEU A 103 -18.73 -2.00 6.71
C LEU A 103 -17.96 -0.83 6.04
N TYR A 104 -17.97 -0.75 4.70
CA TYR A 104 -17.18 0.24 3.94
C TYR A 104 -17.36 1.68 4.44
N TRP A 105 -18.58 2.05 4.84
CA TRP A 105 -18.95 3.39 5.29
C TRP A 105 -18.59 3.72 6.75
N VAL A 106 -18.18 2.72 7.53
CA VAL A 106 -17.88 2.86 8.96
C VAL A 106 -16.46 3.42 9.14
N GLU A 107 -16.29 4.42 9.99
CA GLU A 107 -14.95 4.86 10.43
C GLU A 107 -14.49 4.03 11.64
N GLY A 108 -13.18 3.79 11.75
CA GLY A 108 -12.58 2.94 12.77
C GLY A 108 -12.02 1.62 12.23
N GLU A 109 -11.43 0.85 13.14
CA GLU A 109 -10.90 -0.51 12.94
C GLU A 109 -12.07 -1.50 12.76
N ALA A 110 -12.74 -1.41 11.61
CA ALA A 110 -13.97 -2.13 11.28
C ALA A 110 -13.69 -3.54 10.73
N GLY A 111 -12.75 -4.27 11.33
CA GLY A 111 -12.27 -5.58 10.86
C GLY A 111 -11.41 -5.50 9.60
N ARG A 112 -10.89 -4.31 9.28
CA ARG A 112 -10.05 -4.08 8.09
C ARG A 112 -8.67 -4.70 8.28
N GLU A 113 -8.14 -4.57 9.49
CA GLU A 113 -6.83 -5.00 9.94
C GLU A 113 -6.76 -6.47 10.37
N ASP A 114 -7.90 -7.18 10.41
CA ASP A 114 -7.99 -8.52 11.04
C ASP A 114 -6.95 -9.50 10.50
N SER A 115 -6.68 -9.49 9.20
CA SER A 115 -5.70 -10.40 8.57
C SER A 115 -4.27 -10.13 9.05
N ILE A 116 -3.83 -8.85 9.06
CA ILE A 116 -2.49 -8.50 9.53
C ILE A 116 -2.36 -8.60 11.05
N ALA A 117 -3.43 -8.34 11.79
CA ALA A 117 -3.48 -8.52 13.24
C ALA A 117 -3.24 -9.99 13.61
N ASP A 118 -3.95 -10.91 12.96
CA ASP A 118 -3.79 -12.35 13.14
C ASP A 118 -2.39 -12.82 12.71
N ALA A 119 -1.88 -12.35 11.56
CA ALA A 119 -0.54 -12.69 11.09
C ALA A 119 0.56 -12.23 12.07
N TYR A 120 0.48 -10.99 12.59
CA TYR A 120 1.39 -10.51 13.62
C TYR A 120 1.33 -11.32 14.91
N GLN A 121 0.12 -11.70 15.35
CA GLN A 121 -0.04 -12.55 16.53
C GLN A 121 0.58 -13.94 16.31
N LYS A 122 0.34 -14.58 15.16
CA LYS A 122 0.92 -15.88 14.80
C LYS A 122 2.44 -15.84 14.77
N LEU A 123 3.00 -14.74 14.29
CA LEU A 123 4.44 -14.51 14.29
C LEU A 123 4.97 -14.02 15.63
N GLY A 124 4.16 -13.87 16.69
CA GLY A 124 4.62 -13.48 18.02
C GLY A 124 5.00 -12.00 18.17
N PHE A 125 4.56 -11.15 17.25
CA PHE A 125 4.64 -9.69 17.42
C PHE A 125 3.57 -9.20 18.40
N ALA A 126 3.85 -8.07 19.04
CA ALA A 126 2.92 -7.41 19.97
C ALA A 126 2.97 -5.88 19.82
N ASN A 127 2.10 -5.19 20.55
CA ASN A 127 1.91 -3.74 20.47
C ASN A 127 1.64 -3.27 19.04
N ALA A 128 0.70 -3.94 18.38
CA ALA A 128 0.32 -3.57 17.03
C ALA A 128 -0.38 -2.20 16.99
N VAL A 129 -0.14 -1.44 15.92
CA VAL A 129 -0.78 -0.15 15.65
C VAL A 129 -1.13 -0.11 14.15
N TYR A 130 -2.39 0.18 13.82
CA TYR A 130 -2.90 0.16 12.45
C TYR A 130 -3.19 1.59 11.96
N ALA A 131 -2.12 2.36 11.74
CA ALA A 131 -2.24 3.74 11.29
C ALA A 131 -2.95 3.83 9.93
N GLY A 132 -4.01 4.63 9.84
CA GLY A 132 -4.78 4.87 8.61
C GLY A 132 -5.90 3.86 8.36
N TYR A 133 -5.98 2.75 9.10
CA TYR A 133 -7.08 1.78 8.97
C TYR A 133 -8.40 2.33 9.50
N GLN A 134 -8.33 3.25 10.46
CA GLN A 134 -9.47 3.94 11.04
C GLN A 134 -10.10 5.00 10.12
N CYS A 135 -9.40 5.41 9.06
CA CYS A 135 -9.86 6.47 8.17
C CYS A 135 -11.04 6.00 7.29
N SER A 136 -11.87 6.94 6.85
CA SER A 136 -12.93 6.64 5.89
C SER A 136 -12.35 6.23 4.53
N LEU A 137 -12.83 5.12 3.98
CA LEU A 137 -12.48 4.66 2.63
C LEU A 137 -13.08 5.53 1.52
N ASN A 138 -13.91 6.52 1.87
CA ASN A 138 -14.46 7.51 0.92
C ASN A 138 -13.59 8.76 0.78
N THR A 139 -12.56 8.92 1.61
CA THR A 139 -11.72 10.12 1.60
C THR A 139 -10.51 9.92 0.67
N PRO A 140 -10.38 10.69 -0.43
CA PRO A 140 -9.15 10.69 -1.22
C PRO A 140 -8.08 11.45 -0.46
N VAL A 141 -7.11 10.74 0.10
CA VAL A 141 -5.97 11.34 0.79
C VAL A 141 -4.68 10.75 0.27
N ASP A 142 -3.67 11.61 0.12
CA ASP A 142 -2.30 11.23 -0.22
C ASP A 142 -1.60 10.63 1.03
N THR A 143 -2.18 9.55 1.57
CA THR A 143 -1.69 8.78 2.73
C THR A 143 -1.65 7.29 2.41
N ALA A 144 -0.95 6.47 3.17
CA ALA A 144 -1.05 5.01 3.06
C ALA A 144 -1.28 4.41 4.44
N GLY A 145 -2.25 3.49 4.54
CA GLY A 145 -2.43 2.70 5.75
C GLY A 145 -1.18 1.86 6.03
N CYS A 146 -0.81 1.73 7.30
CA CYS A 146 0.33 0.92 7.73
C CYS A 146 0.05 0.20 9.05
N ALA A 147 0.41 -1.08 9.09
CA ALA A 147 0.40 -1.88 10.30
C ALA A 147 1.82 -1.96 10.88
N PHE A 148 1.99 -1.49 12.11
CA PHE A 148 3.23 -1.63 12.86
C PHE A 148 3.10 -2.69 13.95
N ALA A 149 4.18 -3.39 14.26
CA ALA A 149 4.27 -4.24 15.45
C ALA A 149 5.73 -4.42 15.91
N GLN A 150 5.96 -4.85 17.15
CA GLN A 150 7.30 -5.08 17.68
C GLN A 150 7.47 -6.47 18.31
N LYS A 151 8.70 -6.97 18.21
CA LYS A 151 9.13 -8.21 18.87
C LYS A 151 10.55 -8.05 19.40
N THR A 152 10.75 -8.36 20.67
CA THR A 152 12.06 -8.33 21.33
C THR A 152 12.65 -9.74 21.38
N LEU A 153 13.85 -9.89 20.82
CA LEU A 153 14.68 -11.08 20.93
C LEU A 153 15.83 -10.79 21.91
N VAL A 154 16.07 -11.72 22.84
CA VAL A 154 17.20 -11.66 23.77
C VAL A 154 18.03 -12.92 23.59
N GLN A 155 19.20 -12.77 22.97
CA GLN A 155 20.14 -13.85 22.71
C GLN A 155 21.51 -13.46 23.28
N ASP A 156 22.16 -14.33 24.06
CA ASP A 156 23.47 -14.09 24.68
C ASP A 156 23.60 -12.75 25.44
N GLY A 157 22.49 -12.28 26.02
CA GLY A 157 22.42 -10.99 26.72
C GLY A 157 22.36 -9.76 25.80
N GLN A 158 22.43 -9.94 24.48
CA GLN A 158 22.14 -8.90 23.49
C GLN A 158 20.64 -8.80 23.26
N ARG A 159 20.14 -7.57 23.26
CA ARG A 159 18.74 -7.25 23.00
C ARG A 159 18.62 -6.70 21.59
N THR A 160 17.77 -7.35 20.80
CA THR A 160 17.39 -6.92 19.46
C THR A 160 15.88 -6.72 19.42
N THR A 161 15.40 -5.62 18.86
CA THR A 161 13.98 -5.41 18.62
C THR A 161 13.71 -5.38 17.13
N ILE A 162 12.87 -6.29 16.66
CA ILE A 162 12.33 -6.27 15.32
C ILE A 162 11.11 -5.34 15.33
N ILE A 163 11.13 -4.34 14.46
CA ILE A 163 10.01 -3.45 14.18
C ILE A 163 9.46 -3.87 12.82
N ALA A 164 8.26 -4.44 12.78
CA ALA A 164 7.56 -4.72 11.54
C ALA A 164 6.74 -3.49 11.14
N ALA A 165 6.81 -3.10 9.86
CA ALA A 165 6.05 -2.02 9.26
C ALA A 165 5.56 -2.47 7.88
N MET A 166 4.27 -2.76 7.76
CA MET A 166 3.67 -3.32 6.55
C MET A 166 2.64 -2.34 6.01
N LEU A 167 2.93 -1.74 4.85
CA LEU A 167 2.05 -0.79 4.19
C LEU A 167 0.95 -1.50 3.39
N ARG A 168 -0.28 -1.01 3.55
CA ARG A 168 -1.48 -1.51 2.91
C ARG A 168 -1.45 -1.20 1.41
N GLY A 169 -1.60 -2.26 0.61
CA GLY A 169 -1.61 -2.19 -0.85
C GLY A 169 -2.93 -2.53 -1.53
N VAL A 170 -3.95 -2.96 -0.79
CA VAL A 170 -5.23 -3.45 -1.35
C VAL A 170 -6.42 -3.02 -0.46
N GLY A 171 -7.59 -2.83 -1.07
CA GLY A 171 -8.85 -2.56 -0.36
C GLY A 171 -8.97 -1.15 0.26
N TYR A 172 -8.11 -0.20 -0.13
CA TYR A 172 -8.03 1.14 0.47
C TYR A 172 -8.97 2.20 -0.12
N GLY A 173 -9.94 1.79 -0.94
CA GLY A 173 -11.01 2.66 -1.40
C GLY A 173 -10.56 3.90 -2.19
N ALA A 174 -11.16 5.05 -1.90
CA ALA A 174 -10.94 6.31 -2.59
C ALA A 174 -9.51 6.86 -2.46
N GLU A 175 -8.70 6.34 -1.52
CA GLU A 175 -7.25 6.59 -1.51
C GLU A 175 -6.63 6.27 -2.87
N TRP A 176 -7.19 5.32 -3.65
CA TRP A 176 -6.69 4.94 -4.97
C TRP A 176 -6.59 6.08 -5.97
N ALA A 177 -7.43 7.11 -5.85
CA ALA A 177 -7.36 8.32 -6.66
C ALA A 177 -5.95 8.94 -6.63
N SER A 178 -5.28 8.92 -5.47
CA SER A 178 -3.93 9.45 -5.31
C SER A 178 -2.85 8.68 -6.05
N ASN A 179 -3.10 7.47 -6.54
CA ASN A 179 -2.15 6.75 -7.41
C ASN A 179 -2.05 7.38 -8.81
N LEU A 180 -2.97 8.29 -9.14
CA LEU A 180 -2.99 9.04 -10.38
C LEU A 180 -2.45 10.47 -10.20
N HIS A 181 -2.09 10.86 -8.98
CA HIS A 181 -1.66 12.21 -8.60
C HIS A 181 -0.15 12.39 -8.83
N VAL A 182 0.24 12.55 -10.09
CA VAL A 182 1.63 12.71 -10.53
C VAL A 182 2.16 14.08 -10.10
N GLY A 183 1.38 15.13 -10.34
CA GLY A 183 1.74 16.52 -10.02
C GLY A 183 2.81 17.11 -10.95
N GLU A 184 3.29 18.30 -10.59
CA GLU A 184 4.30 19.07 -11.38
C GLU A 184 5.75 18.83 -10.93
N GLY A 185 5.95 18.01 -9.89
CA GLY A 185 7.22 17.89 -9.15
C GLY A 185 8.16 16.79 -9.65
N GLY A 186 9.36 16.75 -9.05
CA GLY A 186 10.40 15.76 -9.34
C GLY A 186 10.11 14.33 -8.87
N GLY A 187 8.97 14.10 -8.24
CA GLY A 187 8.50 12.78 -7.83
C GLY A 187 6.97 12.76 -7.85
N HIS A 188 6.40 11.57 -7.86
CA HIS A 188 4.96 11.35 -7.91
C HIS A 188 4.32 11.93 -6.65
N TYR A 189 3.57 13.03 -6.79
CA TYR A 189 3.08 13.84 -5.67
C TYR A 189 2.35 13.00 -4.62
N GLY A 190 1.37 12.18 -5.04
CA GLY A 190 0.60 11.34 -4.12
C GLY A 190 1.43 10.36 -3.29
N PHE A 191 2.47 9.74 -3.88
CA PHE A 191 3.33 8.79 -3.17
C PHE A 191 4.34 9.50 -2.28
N VAL A 192 4.88 10.63 -2.73
CA VAL A 192 5.80 11.48 -1.97
C VAL A 192 5.13 11.99 -0.69
N THR A 193 3.92 12.53 -0.79
CA THR A 193 3.16 13.02 0.37
C THR A 193 2.79 11.87 1.31
N ALA A 194 2.43 10.70 0.78
CA ALA A 194 2.17 9.53 1.62
C ALA A 194 3.43 9.03 2.35
N ALA A 195 4.62 9.11 1.72
CA ALA A 195 5.90 8.76 2.31
C ALA A 195 6.31 9.71 3.45
N GLU A 196 5.96 10.99 3.35
CA GLU A 196 6.14 11.96 4.43
C GLU A 196 5.30 11.62 5.65
N HIS A 197 4.00 11.36 5.46
CA HIS A 197 3.10 10.95 6.55
C HIS A 197 3.53 9.62 7.19
N PHE A 198 3.85 8.60 6.39
CA PHE A 198 4.30 7.31 6.91
C PHE A 198 5.61 7.43 7.72
N PHE A 199 6.53 8.31 7.31
CA PHE A 199 7.75 8.55 8.07
C PHE A 199 7.48 9.13 9.46
N GLU A 200 6.50 10.05 9.58
CA GLU A 200 6.05 10.58 10.88
C GLU A 200 5.41 9.48 11.74
N ASP A 201 4.53 8.65 11.15
CA ASP A 201 3.92 7.52 11.83
C ASP A 201 4.96 6.51 12.35
N LEU A 202 6.00 6.22 11.57
CA LEU A 202 7.11 5.36 11.99
C LEU A 202 7.88 5.96 13.17
N GLN A 203 8.19 7.26 13.12
CA GLN A 203 8.86 7.94 14.23
C GLN A 203 8.04 7.89 15.53
N ASP A 204 6.72 8.06 15.42
CA ASP A 204 5.83 7.95 16.57
C ASP A 204 5.68 6.52 17.06
N TYR A 205 5.68 5.54 16.15
CA TYR A 205 5.70 4.13 16.53
C TYR A 205 6.99 3.77 17.29
N LEU A 206 8.16 4.19 16.81
CA LEU A 206 9.44 3.93 17.47
C LEU A 206 9.47 4.47 18.92
N LYS A 207 8.88 5.65 19.17
CA LYS A 207 8.75 6.20 20.54
C LYS A 207 7.84 5.33 21.42
N LYS A 208 6.69 4.88 20.88
CA LYS A 208 5.75 4.00 21.61
C LYS A 208 6.38 2.63 21.90
N ALA A 209 7.08 2.09 20.92
CA ALA A 209 7.84 0.86 20.97
C ALA A 209 8.87 0.88 22.11
N GLU A 210 9.71 1.93 22.13
CA GLU A 210 10.74 2.11 23.16
C GLU A 210 10.13 2.32 24.54
N ALA A 211 9.06 3.12 24.66
CA ALA A 211 8.37 3.33 25.93
C ALA A 211 7.82 2.02 26.51
N ALA A 212 7.33 1.11 25.67
CA ALA A 212 6.82 -0.19 26.10
C ALA A 212 7.93 -1.19 26.48
N ALA A 213 9.07 -1.17 25.78
CA ALA A 213 10.18 -2.09 26.02
C ALA A 213 11.20 -1.57 27.07
N GLY A 214 11.18 -0.28 27.38
CA GLY A 214 12.18 0.45 28.15
C GLY A 214 13.44 0.79 27.35
N THR A 215 13.89 -0.12 26.47
CA THR A 215 14.89 0.13 25.43
C THR A 215 14.70 -0.86 24.29
N LEU A 216 15.00 -0.42 23.06
CA LEU A 216 14.90 -1.25 21.87
C LEU A 216 16.16 -2.11 21.62
N GLY A 217 17.30 -1.76 22.22
CA GLY A 217 18.58 -2.38 21.88
C GLY A 217 18.92 -2.17 20.40
N THR A 218 19.43 -3.20 19.71
CA THR A 218 19.63 -3.15 18.25
C THR A 218 18.27 -3.20 17.54
N ILE A 219 17.97 -2.19 16.72
CA ILE A 219 16.73 -2.16 15.93
C ILE A 219 16.95 -2.91 14.61
N LYS A 220 16.06 -3.84 14.29
CA LYS A 220 15.91 -4.49 12.99
C LYS A 220 14.58 -4.03 12.39
N LEU A 221 14.61 -3.16 11.41
CA LEU A 221 13.39 -2.67 10.75
C LEU A 221 13.03 -3.60 9.59
N TRP A 222 11.86 -4.21 9.65
CA TRP A 222 11.28 -5.01 8.58
C TRP A 222 10.18 -4.20 7.90
N LEU A 223 10.48 -3.67 6.72
CA LEU A 223 9.62 -2.77 5.96
C LEU A 223 9.12 -3.47 4.70
N GLY A 224 7.80 -3.55 4.55
CA GLY A 224 7.15 -4.16 3.40
C GLY A 224 6.04 -3.28 2.83
N GLY A 225 5.81 -3.39 1.53
CA GLY A 225 4.61 -2.83 0.90
C GLY A 225 4.23 -3.55 -0.39
N TYR A 226 2.95 -3.42 -0.77
CA TYR A 226 2.41 -3.90 -2.04
C TYR A 226 1.81 -2.72 -2.82
N SER A 227 1.99 -2.66 -4.14
CA SER A 227 1.40 -1.62 -5.00
C SER A 227 1.72 -0.19 -4.53
N ARG A 228 0.72 0.66 -4.25
CA ARG A 228 0.88 1.97 -3.59
C ARG A 228 1.76 1.88 -2.32
N GLY A 229 1.49 0.91 -1.45
CA GLY A 229 2.24 0.72 -0.22
C GLY A 229 3.71 0.40 -0.49
N ALA A 230 4.01 -0.28 -1.60
CA ALA A 230 5.36 -0.53 -2.07
C ALA A 230 6.08 0.75 -2.53
N ALA A 231 5.40 1.65 -3.27
CA ALA A 231 5.97 2.96 -3.63
C ALA A 231 6.36 3.75 -2.37
N VAL A 232 5.45 3.81 -1.39
CA VAL A 232 5.66 4.53 -0.13
C VAL A 232 6.80 3.89 0.68
N ALA A 233 6.85 2.56 0.79
CA ALA A 233 7.96 1.85 1.44
C ALA A 233 9.31 2.17 0.78
N ASN A 234 9.36 2.15 -0.56
CA ASN A 234 10.55 2.43 -1.35
C ASN A 234 11.09 3.85 -1.13
N LEU A 235 10.21 4.85 -1.12
CA LEU A 235 10.55 6.25 -0.87
C LEU A 235 11.01 6.46 0.58
N THR A 236 10.28 5.91 1.55
CA THR A 236 10.59 6.11 2.96
C THR A 236 11.85 5.38 3.39
N ALA A 237 12.22 4.27 2.74
CA ALA A 237 13.48 3.58 2.98
C ALA A 237 14.71 4.50 2.79
N ALA A 238 14.70 5.33 1.73
CA ALA A 238 15.74 6.33 1.51
C ALA A 238 15.80 7.36 2.64
N ARG A 239 14.62 7.83 3.07
CA ARG A 239 14.51 8.81 4.16
C ARG A 239 14.96 8.24 5.50
N ILE A 240 14.64 6.98 5.80
CA ILE A 240 15.10 6.25 6.99
C ILE A 240 16.63 6.21 7.04
N ARG A 241 17.28 5.84 5.93
CA ARG A 241 18.75 5.78 5.81
C ARG A 241 19.42 7.11 6.16
N GLN A 242 18.77 8.23 5.83
CA GLN A 242 19.32 9.57 6.04
C GLN A 242 18.97 10.17 7.41
N GLN A 243 17.77 9.90 7.92
CA GLN A 243 17.20 10.64 9.05
C GLN A 243 17.01 9.82 10.33
N LEU A 244 17.17 8.49 10.28
CA LEU A 244 17.11 7.60 11.45
C LEU A 244 18.42 6.81 11.62
N PRO A 245 19.55 7.49 11.94
CA PRO A 245 20.88 6.85 12.02
C PRO A 245 20.99 5.77 13.12
N GLN A 246 20.02 5.69 14.03
CA GLN A 246 19.91 4.61 15.01
C GLN A 246 19.49 3.27 14.39
N ILE A 247 19.00 3.25 13.15
CA ILE A 247 18.68 2.04 12.38
C ILE A 247 19.68 1.96 11.22
N ALA A 248 20.63 1.04 11.32
CA ALA A 248 21.65 0.86 10.30
C ALA A 248 21.04 0.32 8.98
N GLN A 249 21.69 0.61 7.84
CA GLN A 249 21.22 0.15 6.53
C GLN A 249 21.16 -1.39 6.49
N GLU A 250 22.18 -2.06 7.02
CA GLU A 250 22.27 -3.52 7.16
C GLU A 250 21.24 -4.12 8.12
N ASN A 251 20.46 -3.30 8.83
CA ASN A 251 19.38 -3.69 9.72
C ASN A 251 18.00 -3.23 9.22
N THR A 252 17.92 -2.69 8.01
CA THR A 252 16.67 -2.18 7.41
C THR A 252 16.29 -3.05 6.20
N PHE A 253 15.47 -4.07 6.44
CA PHE A 253 15.05 -5.06 5.45
C PHE A 253 13.85 -4.53 4.67
N VAL A 254 14.06 -4.14 3.41
CA VAL A 254 13.00 -3.53 2.58
C VAL A 254 12.67 -4.44 1.40
N TYR A 255 11.45 -4.95 1.38
CA TYR A 255 10.92 -5.72 0.26
C TYR A 255 9.62 -5.10 -0.23
N THR A 256 9.59 -4.75 -1.51
CA THR A 256 8.42 -4.15 -2.13
C THR A 256 7.92 -5.05 -3.25
N PHE A 257 6.61 -5.05 -3.47
CA PHE A 257 5.96 -5.89 -4.48
C PHE A 257 5.07 -5.03 -5.35
N ALA A 258 5.15 -5.21 -6.67
CA ALA A 258 4.39 -4.43 -7.62
C ALA A 258 4.57 -2.91 -7.47
N ALA A 259 5.77 -2.47 -7.07
CA ALA A 259 6.07 -1.07 -6.79
C ALA A 259 5.96 -0.22 -8.06
N PRO A 260 5.06 0.77 -8.13
CA PRO A 260 5.12 1.81 -9.16
C PRO A 260 6.43 2.60 -9.03
N ALA A 261 7.01 2.98 -10.17
CA ALA A 261 8.08 3.99 -10.17
C ALA A 261 7.51 5.33 -9.68
N ALA A 262 8.32 6.09 -8.93
CA ALA A 262 7.82 7.25 -8.18
C ALA A 262 8.76 8.46 -8.17
N LEU A 263 10.00 8.32 -8.63
CA LEU A 263 11.00 9.40 -8.60
C LEU A 263 11.54 9.67 -9.98
N THR A 264 11.80 10.93 -10.27
CA THR A 264 12.68 11.32 -11.38
C THR A 264 14.05 11.74 -10.84
N GLU A 265 15.02 11.96 -11.74
CA GLU A 265 16.37 12.44 -11.38
C GLU A 265 16.36 13.86 -10.77
N ALA A 266 15.22 14.55 -10.80
CA ALA A 266 15.05 15.86 -10.19
C ALA A 266 15.40 15.87 -8.68
N ASP A 267 15.71 17.06 -8.14
CA ASP A 267 16.27 17.31 -6.81
C ASP A 267 15.34 16.88 -5.64
N ARG A 268 15.27 15.56 -5.38
CA ARG A 268 14.69 14.91 -4.19
C ARG A 268 15.70 13.97 -3.52
N PRO A 269 16.90 14.47 -3.15
CA PRO A 269 17.92 13.65 -2.51
C PRO A 269 17.44 13.05 -1.20
N ASP A 270 16.45 13.67 -0.53
CA ASP A 270 15.83 13.18 0.70
C ASP A 270 15.06 11.85 0.54
N LEU A 271 14.65 11.53 -0.68
CA LEU A 271 13.89 10.33 -1.03
C LEU A 271 14.64 9.39 -1.97
N GLN A 272 15.88 9.70 -2.35
CA GLN A 272 16.70 8.84 -3.20
C GLN A 272 17.72 8.05 -2.40
N ALA A 273 17.76 6.73 -2.61
CA ALA A 273 18.81 5.85 -2.08
C ALA A 273 19.03 4.71 -3.07
N ASP A 274 20.24 4.60 -3.60
CA ASP A 274 20.55 3.65 -4.68
C ASP A 274 19.53 3.84 -5.83
N TYR A 275 19.31 5.09 -6.24
CA TYR A 275 18.32 5.47 -7.25
C TYR A 275 18.68 4.86 -8.61
N ASP A 276 17.68 4.27 -9.28
CA ASP A 276 17.83 3.60 -10.58
C ASP A 276 18.97 2.58 -10.60
N ASN A 277 19.05 1.73 -9.56
CA ASN A 277 20.22 0.88 -9.34
C ASN A 277 20.43 -0.23 -10.38
N ASP A 278 19.48 -0.41 -11.29
CA ASP A 278 19.54 -1.38 -12.38
C ASP A 278 20.26 -0.81 -13.61
N HIS A 279 20.44 0.51 -13.69
CA HIS A 279 21.10 1.19 -14.81
C HIS A 279 22.44 1.85 -14.42
N THR A 280 23.35 1.90 -15.36
CA THR A 280 24.57 2.69 -15.30
C THR A 280 24.25 4.19 -15.45
N ALA A 281 25.18 5.06 -15.07
CA ALA A 281 24.98 6.52 -15.15
C ALA A 281 24.72 7.05 -16.58
N ASP A 282 25.02 6.28 -17.63
CA ASP A 282 24.69 6.58 -19.03
C ASP A 282 23.38 5.93 -19.50
N GLY A 283 22.60 5.33 -18.59
CA GLY A 283 21.28 4.73 -18.83
C GLY A 283 21.32 3.31 -19.39
N GLY A 284 22.48 2.64 -19.41
CA GLY A 284 22.60 1.26 -19.86
C GLY A 284 22.22 0.27 -18.75
N LEU A 285 21.54 -0.83 -19.10
CA LEU A 285 21.26 -1.88 -18.13
C LEU A 285 22.55 -2.50 -17.59
N LYS A 286 22.64 -2.71 -16.28
CA LYS A 286 23.78 -3.39 -15.64
C LYS A 286 23.77 -4.88 -15.96
N THR A 287 24.88 -5.56 -15.63
CA THR A 287 24.98 -7.03 -15.75
C THR A 287 24.78 -7.76 -14.42
N ASP A 288 24.99 -7.06 -13.30
CA ASP A 288 24.70 -7.55 -11.94
C ASP A 288 24.30 -6.38 -11.02
N TRP A 289 23.50 -6.65 -9.99
CA TRP A 289 22.99 -5.62 -9.10
C TRP A 289 24.07 -5.16 -8.13
N ASP A 290 24.13 -3.84 -7.89
CA ASP A 290 24.94 -3.30 -6.81
C ASP A 290 24.31 -3.60 -5.44
N VAL A 291 25.08 -3.40 -4.38
CA VAL A 291 24.62 -3.58 -3.00
C VAL A 291 23.51 -2.58 -2.69
N SER A 292 22.35 -3.09 -2.26
CA SER A 292 21.26 -2.31 -1.69
C SER A 292 20.54 -3.11 -0.60
N ASN A 293 19.77 -2.43 0.25
CA ASN A 293 18.84 -3.03 1.20
C ASN A 293 17.37 -2.92 0.75
N ILE A 294 17.15 -2.40 -0.45
CA ILE A 294 15.83 -2.20 -1.07
C ILE A 294 15.72 -3.15 -2.26
N PHE A 295 14.77 -4.08 -2.19
CA PHE A 295 14.50 -5.05 -3.24
C PHE A 295 13.05 -4.90 -3.71
N ASN A 296 12.87 -4.55 -4.99
CA ASN A 296 11.55 -4.41 -5.60
C ASN A 296 11.26 -5.63 -6.47
N ILE A 297 10.25 -6.41 -6.12
CA ILE A 297 9.84 -7.59 -6.86
C ILE A 297 8.69 -7.19 -7.79
N ILE A 298 8.86 -7.42 -9.09
CA ILE A 298 7.95 -6.92 -10.13
C ILE A 298 7.58 -8.05 -11.08
N SER A 299 6.30 -8.27 -11.34
CA SER A 299 5.87 -9.17 -12.41
C SER A 299 6.05 -8.49 -13.77
N SER A 300 6.69 -9.16 -14.73
CA SER A 300 6.90 -8.60 -16.08
C SER A 300 5.60 -8.32 -16.83
N GLY A 301 4.50 -8.99 -16.44
CA GLY A 301 3.16 -8.80 -16.99
C GLY A 301 2.32 -7.75 -16.27
N ASP A 302 2.82 -7.15 -15.17
CA ASP A 302 2.06 -6.20 -14.35
C ASP A 302 2.25 -4.75 -14.83
N ILE A 303 1.16 -4.15 -15.31
CA ILE A 303 1.15 -2.76 -15.77
C ILE A 303 1.27 -1.76 -14.61
N VAL A 304 0.79 -2.07 -13.40
CA VAL A 304 0.73 -1.11 -12.28
C VAL A 304 2.13 -0.67 -11.86
N ALA A 305 3.10 -1.59 -11.88
CA ALA A 305 4.48 -1.23 -11.61
C ALA A 305 5.04 -0.24 -12.66
N ARG A 306 4.47 -0.20 -13.87
CA ARG A 306 4.97 0.53 -15.05
C ARG A 306 4.07 1.69 -15.51
N VAL A 307 3.08 2.09 -14.72
CA VAL A 307 2.18 3.22 -15.06
C VAL A 307 2.88 4.57 -15.07
N MET A 308 4.02 4.68 -14.37
CA MET A 308 4.94 5.83 -14.45
C MET A 308 6.16 5.39 -15.25
N PRO A 309 6.19 5.66 -16.57
CA PRO A 309 7.18 5.09 -17.46
C PRO A 309 8.56 5.76 -17.36
N GLU A 310 9.62 5.02 -17.68
CA GLU A 310 10.99 5.53 -17.75
C GLU A 310 11.15 6.65 -18.78
N GLU A 311 10.32 6.68 -19.82
CA GLU A 311 10.30 7.75 -20.83
C GLU A 311 9.82 9.09 -20.27
N TRP A 312 9.20 9.08 -19.09
CA TRP A 312 8.91 10.29 -18.30
C TRP A 312 9.99 10.56 -17.23
N GLY A 313 11.04 9.74 -17.21
CA GLY A 313 12.16 9.80 -16.28
C GLY A 313 11.87 9.16 -14.92
N TYR A 314 10.82 8.34 -14.79
CA TYR A 314 10.45 7.73 -13.52
C TYR A 314 11.19 6.41 -13.26
N HIS A 315 11.84 6.31 -12.11
CA HIS A 315 12.55 5.13 -11.61
C HIS A 315 12.21 4.85 -10.13
N ARG A 316 12.78 3.76 -9.60
CA ARG A 316 12.67 3.32 -8.21
C ARG A 316 14.03 3.44 -7.52
N ASN A 317 14.02 3.44 -6.18
CA ASN A 317 15.22 3.17 -5.39
C ASN A 317 15.51 1.67 -5.33
N GLY A 318 16.78 1.30 -5.18
CA GLY A 318 17.19 -0.08 -4.96
C GLY A 318 17.17 -0.95 -6.21
N ASN A 319 17.10 -2.26 -5.97
CA ASN A 319 17.27 -3.28 -7.00
C ASN A 319 15.90 -3.78 -7.50
N ASP A 320 15.61 -3.60 -8.78
CA ASP A 320 14.43 -4.18 -9.40
C ASP A 320 14.70 -5.65 -9.76
N ARG A 321 13.76 -6.53 -9.40
CA ARG A 321 13.85 -7.96 -9.64
C ARG A 321 12.59 -8.41 -10.36
N PHE A 322 12.67 -8.47 -11.68
CA PHE A 322 11.56 -8.85 -12.55
C PHE A 322 11.37 -10.37 -12.56
N LEU A 323 10.19 -10.81 -12.12
CA LEU A 323 9.67 -12.15 -12.32
C LEU A 323 9.25 -12.28 -13.78
N PRO A 324 9.66 -13.36 -14.48
CA PRO A 324 9.32 -13.53 -15.89
C PRO A 324 7.83 -13.73 -16.12
N SER A 325 7.34 -13.18 -17.23
CA SER A 325 6.18 -13.74 -17.91
C SER A 325 6.61 -15.00 -18.69
N THR A 326 5.68 -15.90 -19.01
CA THR A 326 6.01 -17.11 -19.76
C THR A 326 5.00 -17.41 -20.84
N ALA A 327 5.50 -17.89 -21.99
CA ALA A 327 4.71 -18.49 -23.06
C ALA A 327 4.90 -20.02 -23.14
N TYR A 328 5.70 -20.60 -22.24
CA TYR A 328 5.92 -22.05 -22.20
C TYR A 328 4.73 -22.75 -21.55
N GLN A 329 4.08 -23.65 -22.29
CA GLN A 329 2.87 -24.32 -21.81
C GLN A 329 3.10 -25.10 -20.50
N ASN A 330 4.24 -25.78 -20.35
CA ASN A 330 4.55 -26.51 -19.12
C ASN A 330 4.72 -25.58 -17.91
N GLU A 331 5.30 -24.39 -18.09
CA GLU A 331 5.41 -23.41 -17.00
C GLU A 331 4.04 -22.84 -16.64
N LEU A 332 3.20 -22.54 -17.65
CA LEU A 332 1.81 -22.13 -17.41
C LEU A 332 1.02 -23.18 -16.63
N ASP A 333 1.17 -24.46 -17.00
CA ASP A 333 0.51 -25.57 -16.31
C ASP A 333 1.01 -25.70 -14.85
N ASP A 334 2.32 -25.59 -14.62
CA ASP A 334 2.92 -25.64 -13.28
C ASP A 334 2.46 -24.47 -12.40
N LEU A 335 2.41 -23.25 -12.95
CA LEU A 335 1.92 -22.06 -12.25
C LEU A 335 0.46 -22.26 -11.83
N SER A 336 -0.40 -22.76 -12.71
CA SER A 336 -1.79 -23.10 -12.37
C SER A 336 -1.89 -24.19 -11.29
N ILE A 337 -0.97 -25.16 -11.26
CA ILE A 337 -0.94 -26.20 -10.21
C ILE A 337 -0.55 -25.59 -8.86
N ILE A 338 0.44 -24.69 -8.83
CA ILE A 338 0.87 -24.02 -7.60
C ILE A 338 -0.25 -23.12 -7.07
N GLU A 339 -0.82 -22.28 -7.92
CA GLU A 339 -1.89 -21.35 -7.55
C GLU A 339 -3.12 -22.07 -6.97
N SER A 340 -3.46 -23.24 -7.51
CA SER A 340 -4.61 -24.03 -7.04
C SER A 340 -4.55 -24.42 -5.55
N ARG A 341 -3.37 -24.31 -4.92
CA ARG A 341 -3.16 -24.57 -3.48
C ARG A 341 -3.77 -23.48 -2.59
N MET A 342 -3.89 -22.24 -3.09
CA MET A 342 -4.50 -21.12 -2.36
C MET A 342 -6.04 -21.22 -2.29
N GLY A 343 -6.65 -22.00 -3.19
CA GLY A 343 -8.09 -22.09 -3.33
C GLY A 343 -8.71 -20.88 -4.01
N GLY A 344 -10.03 -20.73 -3.94
CA GLY A 344 -10.75 -19.62 -4.59
C GLY A 344 -11.03 -19.84 -6.07
N VAL A 345 -11.20 -18.74 -6.81
CA VAL A 345 -11.40 -18.74 -8.26
C VAL A 345 -10.03 -18.84 -8.93
N PRO A 346 -9.75 -19.87 -9.76
CA PRO A 346 -8.42 -20.04 -10.33
C PRO A 346 -7.97 -18.86 -11.20
N LEU A 347 -6.73 -18.41 -11.03
CA LEU A 347 -6.09 -17.45 -11.91
C LEU A 347 -5.65 -18.11 -13.22
N ARG A 348 -6.07 -17.53 -14.35
CA ARG A 348 -5.78 -18.05 -15.69
C ARG A 348 -4.45 -17.51 -16.22
N PHE A 349 -3.34 -18.15 -15.85
CA PHE A 349 -1.98 -17.77 -16.27
C PHE A 349 -1.82 -17.71 -17.79
N ASP A 350 -2.49 -18.61 -18.52
CA ASP A 350 -2.53 -18.61 -20.00
C ASP A 350 -3.20 -17.36 -20.60
N GLN A 351 -3.92 -16.61 -19.78
CA GLN A 351 -4.60 -15.37 -20.15
C GLN A 351 -3.93 -14.14 -19.54
N LEU A 352 -2.93 -14.27 -18.68
CA LEU A 352 -2.21 -13.11 -18.14
C LEU A 352 -1.34 -12.46 -19.21
N ALA A 353 -1.00 -11.18 -18.99
CA ALA A 353 -0.17 -10.43 -19.94
C ALA A 353 1.30 -10.88 -19.90
N THR A 354 1.91 -10.84 -21.08
CA THR A 354 3.35 -10.94 -21.27
C THR A 354 4.02 -9.56 -21.16
N LYS A 355 5.35 -9.50 -21.10
CA LYS A 355 6.10 -8.24 -21.20
C LYS A 355 5.69 -7.44 -22.45
N GLU A 356 5.54 -8.11 -23.58
CA GLU A 356 5.17 -7.48 -24.85
C GLU A 356 3.75 -6.89 -24.85
N ASP A 357 2.81 -7.55 -24.18
CA ASP A 357 1.46 -7.01 -23.97
C ASP A 357 1.56 -5.70 -23.15
N VAL A 358 2.34 -5.70 -22.06
CA VAL A 358 2.54 -4.52 -21.20
C VAL A 358 3.25 -3.39 -21.94
N ASP A 359 4.32 -3.69 -22.69
CA ASP A 359 5.04 -2.69 -23.51
C ASP A 359 4.10 -2.00 -24.49
N SER A 360 3.18 -2.75 -25.09
CA SER A 360 2.18 -2.20 -26.01
C SER A 360 1.20 -1.26 -25.30
N VAL A 361 0.80 -1.59 -24.08
CA VAL A 361 -0.06 -0.73 -23.24
C VAL A 361 0.68 0.54 -22.83
N VAL A 362 1.93 0.43 -22.38
CA VAL A 362 2.77 1.57 -22.01
C VAL A 362 2.99 2.50 -23.22
N ALA A 363 3.32 1.94 -24.39
CA ALA A 363 3.51 2.71 -25.61
C ALA A 363 2.22 3.47 -26.02
N ALA A 364 1.05 2.84 -25.87
CA ALA A 364 -0.24 3.50 -26.12
C ALA A 364 -0.49 4.64 -25.13
N ALA A 365 -0.21 4.42 -23.84
CA ALA A 365 -0.33 5.45 -22.80
C ALA A 365 0.61 6.63 -23.07
N LEU A 366 1.86 6.37 -23.47
CA LEU A 366 2.83 7.40 -23.86
C LEU A 366 2.37 8.20 -25.07
N ALA A 367 1.83 7.55 -26.10
CA ALA A 367 1.30 8.23 -27.28
C ALA A 367 0.09 9.14 -26.94
N PHE A 368 -0.76 8.68 -26.01
CA PHE A 368 -1.94 9.40 -25.55
C PHE A 368 -1.57 10.59 -24.65
N CYS A 369 -0.86 10.31 -23.56
CA CYS A 369 -0.51 11.29 -22.52
C CYS A 369 0.66 12.20 -22.93
N LYS A 370 1.52 11.78 -23.86
CA LYS A 370 2.70 12.50 -24.40
C LYS A 370 3.83 12.76 -23.41
N SER A 371 3.52 13.35 -22.26
CA SER A 371 4.46 13.66 -21.18
C SER A 371 3.74 13.70 -19.84
N ALA A 372 4.48 13.56 -18.73
CA ALA A 372 3.94 13.73 -17.38
C ALA A 372 3.25 15.09 -17.21
N ALA A 373 3.84 16.17 -17.74
CA ALA A 373 3.24 17.52 -17.69
C ALA A 373 1.91 17.59 -18.46
N ASN A 374 1.84 17.02 -19.68
CA ASN A 374 0.59 17.02 -20.44
C ASN A 374 -0.48 16.13 -19.78
N TYR A 375 -0.08 15.03 -19.11
CA TYR A 375 -0.97 14.24 -18.29
C TYR A 375 -1.53 15.06 -17.12
N HIS A 376 -0.67 15.70 -16.34
CA HIS A 376 -1.04 16.53 -15.20
C HIS A 376 -2.03 17.64 -15.61
N GLU A 377 -1.70 18.39 -16.66
CA GLU A 377 -2.51 19.54 -17.10
C GLU A 377 -3.88 19.15 -17.67
N LYS A 378 -4.00 17.98 -18.31
CA LYS A 378 -5.20 17.64 -19.11
C LYS A 378 -6.06 16.52 -18.54
N TYR A 379 -5.46 15.56 -17.87
CA TYR A 379 -6.12 14.28 -17.56
C TYR A 379 -6.16 13.98 -16.07
N GLU A 380 -5.14 14.37 -15.30
CA GLU A 380 -4.99 13.99 -13.89
C GLU A 380 -6.25 14.28 -13.06
N ALA A 381 -6.72 15.54 -13.03
CA ALA A 381 -7.89 15.90 -12.23
C ALA A 381 -9.15 15.13 -12.63
N ALA A 382 -9.36 14.91 -13.93
CA ALA A 382 -10.50 14.15 -14.44
C ALA A 382 -10.42 12.68 -14.02
N PHE A 383 -9.25 12.06 -14.17
CA PHE A 383 -9.07 10.64 -13.88
C PHE A 383 -9.11 10.38 -12.37
N MET A 384 -8.49 11.25 -11.57
CA MET A 384 -8.58 11.21 -10.11
C MET A 384 -10.02 11.31 -9.63
N ASP A 385 -10.80 12.29 -10.11
CA ASP A 385 -12.20 12.43 -9.69
C ASP A 385 -13.06 11.24 -10.19
N MET A 386 -12.82 10.72 -11.38
CA MET A 386 -13.51 9.51 -11.89
C MET A 386 -13.24 8.31 -10.99
N LEU A 387 -11.97 8.15 -10.56
CA LEU A 387 -11.54 7.07 -9.69
C LEU A 387 -12.06 7.21 -8.27
N GLN A 388 -11.94 8.41 -7.69
CA GLN A 388 -12.54 8.73 -6.39
C GLN A 388 -14.03 8.41 -6.41
N CYS A 389 -14.74 8.83 -7.45
CA CYS A 389 -16.18 8.62 -7.57
C CYS A 389 -16.54 7.13 -7.66
N ALA A 390 -15.77 6.34 -8.40
CA ALA A 390 -15.95 4.89 -8.54
C ALA A 390 -15.72 4.16 -7.20
N PHE A 391 -14.80 4.64 -6.37
CA PHE A 391 -14.47 4.07 -5.06
C PHE A 391 -15.09 4.83 -3.89
N THR A 392 -16.10 5.67 -4.15
CA THR A 392 -16.95 6.25 -3.12
C THR A 392 -18.20 5.40 -2.96
N LEU A 393 -18.50 4.98 -1.74
CA LEU A 393 -19.62 4.11 -1.42
C LEU A 393 -20.38 4.59 -0.19
N SER A 394 -21.69 4.83 -0.34
CA SER A 394 -22.58 5.13 0.78
C SER A 394 -23.01 3.86 1.52
N GLU A 395 -23.50 4.02 2.75
CA GLU A 395 -24.12 2.95 3.51
C GLU A 395 -25.22 2.24 2.73
N LYS A 396 -26.11 2.98 2.06
CA LYS A 396 -27.21 2.37 1.29
C LYS A 396 -26.72 1.55 0.10
N GLU A 397 -25.68 2.00 -0.60
CA GLU A 397 -25.11 1.20 -1.68
C GLU A 397 -24.41 -0.06 -1.17
N ALA A 398 -23.69 0.04 -0.05
CA ALA A 398 -22.93 -1.08 0.51
C ALA A 398 -23.83 -2.11 1.23
N ALA A 399 -24.77 -1.65 2.06
CA ALA A 399 -25.62 -2.49 2.90
C ALA A 399 -26.89 -2.97 2.18
N GLU A 400 -27.48 -2.12 1.34
CA GLU A 400 -28.79 -2.39 0.71
C GLU A 400 -28.69 -2.58 -0.81
N GLY A 401 -27.53 -2.36 -1.41
CA GLY A 401 -27.34 -2.49 -2.85
C GLY A 401 -28.06 -1.41 -3.67
N VAL A 402 -28.33 -0.24 -3.08
CA VAL A 402 -29.02 0.86 -3.77
C VAL A 402 -28.21 1.33 -4.97
N ILE A 403 -28.89 1.63 -6.08
CA ILE A 403 -28.34 2.38 -7.21
C ILE A 403 -28.79 3.84 -7.06
N LEU A 404 -27.84 4.77 -7.03
CA LEU A 404 -28.13 6.18 -6.77
C LEU A 404 -29.05 6.79 -7.83
N ASP A 405 -29.99 7.62 -7.39
CA ASP A 405 -30.74 8.52 -8.26
C ASP A 405 -29.92 9.76 -8.63
N ASP A 406 -30.45 10.59 -9.52
CA ASP A 406 -29.71 11.75 -10.03
C ASP A 406 -29.43 12.79 -8.95
N GLU A 407 -30.26 12.88 -7.90
CA GLU A 407 -30.05 13.79 -6.77
C GLU A 407 -28.87 13.31 -5.90
N ALA A 408 -28.83 12.03 -5.56
CA ALA A 408 -27.73 11.46 -4.78
C ALA A 408 -26.41 11.42 -5.57
N VAL A 409 -26.46 11.17 -6.89
CA VAL A 409 -25.27 11.30 -7.75
C VAL A 409 -24.77 12.75 -7.76
N MET A 410 -25.67 13.72 -7.86
CA MET A 410 -25.31 15.14 -7.79
C MET A 410 -24.64 15.48 -6.44
N GLU A 411 -25.18 14.99 -5.32
CA GLU A 411 -24.59 15.20 -3.99
C GLU A 411 -23.16 14.64 -3.90
N ARG A 412 -22.95 13.40 -4.35
CA ARG A 412 -21.60 12.78 -4.43
C ARG A 412 -20.65 13.61 -5.27
N LEU A 413 -21.06 13.99 -6.48
CA LEU A 413 -20.19 14.78 -7.35
C LEU A 413 -19.84 16.13 -6.71
N ARG A 414 -20.77 16.74 -5.98
CA ARG A 414 -20.56 18.02 -5.30
C ARG A 414 -19.71 17.92 -4.03
N SER A 415 -19.45 16.72 -3.48
CA SER A 415 -18.51 16.56 -2.38
C SER A 415 -17.04 16.52 -2.85
N MET A 416 -16.79 16.24 -4.13
CA MET A 416 -15.44 16.17 -4.70
C MET A 416 -14.84 17.56 -4.89
N GLU A 417 -13.56 17.73 -4.55
CA GLU A 417 -12.93 19.04 -4.46
C GLU A 417 -12.90 19.79 -5.79
N ASN A 418 -12.65 19.11 -6.90
CA ASN A 418 -12.53 19.77 -8.19
C ASN A 418 -13.91 20.04 -8.81
N ILE A 419 -14.82 19.07 -8.74
CA ILE A 419 -16.21 19.24 -9.23
C ILE A 419 -16.97 20.32 -8.43
N ARG A 420 -16.78 20.46 -7.11
CA ARG A 420 -17.48 21.50 -6.33
C ARG A 420 -17.16 22.93 -6.80
N LYS A 421 -16.00 23.14 -7.42
CA LYS A 421 -15.57 24.43 -8.01
C LYS A 421 -16.31 24.75 -9.32
N MET A 422 -16.89 23.75 -9.98
CA MET A 422 -17.67 23.93 -11.21
C MET A 422 -19.07 24.50 -10.91
N SER A 423 -19.72 25.10 -11.92
CA SER A 423 -21.07 25.63 -11.75
C SER A 423 -22.09 24.52 -11.52
N TRP A 424 -23.03 24.77 -10.60
CA TRP A 424 -24.08 23.79 -10.25
C TRP A 424 -24.87 23.33 -11.48
N THR A 425 -25.18 24.26 -12.40
CA THR A 425 -25.94 23.97 -13.63
C THR A 425 -25.15 23.08 -14.61
N LYS A 426 -23.82 23.20 -14.66
CA LYS A 426 -22.97 22.31 -15.46
C LYS A 426 -23.02 20.89 -14.91
N VAL A 427 -22.79 20.72 -13.61
CA VAL A 427 -22.78 19.39 -12.98
C VAL A 427 -24.16 18.72 -13.09
N LEU A 428 -25.25 19.44 -12.81
CA LEU A 428 -26.61 18.90 -12.96
C LEU A 428 -26.86 18.38 -14.39
N ARG A 429 -26.49 19.18 -15.41
CA ARG A 429 -26.67 18.78 -16.81
C ARG A 429 -25.88 17.51 -17.13
N CYS A 430 -24.66 17.40 -16.63
CA CYS A 430 -23.82 16.22 -16.86
C CYS A 430 -24.42 14.97 -16.20
N VAL A 431 -24.93 15.07 -14.97
CA VAL A 431 -25.63 13.98 -14.27
C VAL A 431 -26.87 13.54 -15.05
N MET A 432 -27.74 14.49 -15.43
CA MET A 432 -28.94 14.18 -16.22
C MET A 432 -28.60 13.53 -17.57
N THR A 433 -27.51 13.98 -18.21
CA THR A 433 -27.05 13.42 -19.49
C THR A 433 -26.53 12.00 -19.30
N ALA A 434 -25.67 11.77 -18.31
CA ALA A 434 -25.14 10.44 -17.98
C ALA A 434 -26.26 9.45 -17.62
N SER A 435 -27.23 9.91 -16.84
CA SER A 435 -28.44 9.18 -16.46
C SER A 435 -29.26 8.76 -17.69
N ALA A 436 -29.58 9.71 -18.57
CA ALA A 436 -30.32 9.46 -19.81
C ALA A 436 -29.61 8.49 -20.76
N MET A 437 -28.27 8.50 -20.78
CA MET A 437 -27.46 7.60 -21.59
C MET A 437 -27.39 6.18 -21.02
N SER A 438 -27.34 6.04 -19.69
CA SER A 438 -26.97 4.77 -19.05
C SER A 438 -28.15 3.99 -18.51
N ARG A 439 -29.13 4.65 -17.86
CA ARG A 439 -30.22 3.97 -17.17
C ARG A 439 -31.07 3.06 -18.09
N PRO A 440 -31.44 3.47 -19.32
CA PRO A 440 -32.18 2.57 -20.22
C PRO A 440 -31.42 1.30 -20.56
N ILE A 441 -30.08 1.38 -20.68
CA ILE A 441 -29.22 0.22 -20.96
C ILE A 441 -29.15 -0.67 -19.72
N LEU A 442 -28.96 -0.08 -18.54
CA LEU A 442 -28.93 -0.81 -17.26
C LEU A 442 -30.24 -1.54 -16.98
N GLU A 443 -31.39 -0.92 -17.26
CA GLU A 443 -32.70 -1.56 -17.15
C GLU A 443 -32.88 -2.74 -18.11
N GLN A 444 -32.31 -2.65 -19.32
CA GLN A 444 -32.36 -3.72 -20.32
C GLN A 444 -31.47 -4.92 -19.97
N VAL A 445 -30.24 -4.67 -19.49
CA VAL A 445 -29.30 -5.74 -19.11
C VAL A 445 -29.60 -6.30 -17.72
N GLY A 446 -30.25 -5.52 -16.85
CA GLY A 446 -30.68 -5.93 -15.52
C GLY A 446 -29.55 -6.57 -14.71
N ALA A 447 -29.85 -7.72 -14.09
CA ALA A 447 -28.91 -8.46 -13.24
C ALA A 447 -27.72 -9.11 -13.98
N ILE A 448 -27.60 -8.95 -15.30
CA ILE A 448 -26.45 -9.47 -16.06
C ILE A 448 -25.17 -8.69 -15.70
N VAL A 449 -25.30 -7.39 -15.42
CA VAL A 449 -24.16 -6.54 -15.02
C VAL A 449 -24.00 -6.61 -13.50
N PRO A 450 -22.79 -6.83 -12.96
CA PRO A 450 -22.56 -6.82 -11.52
C PRO A 450 -23.04 -5.54 -10.85
N LEU A 451 -23.59 -5.67 -9.64
CA LEU A 451 -24.23 -4.55 -8.94
C LEU A 451 -23.30 -3.34 -8.78
N ARG A 452 -22.03 -3.57 -8.41
CA ARG A 452 -21.03 -2.49 -8.28
C ARG A 452 -20.86 -1.72 -9.59
N ALA A 453 -20.79 -2.41 -10.73
CA ALA A 453 -20.72 -1.78 -12.05
C ALA A 453 -21.98 -0.92 -12.35
N GLN A 454 -23.17 -1.37 -11.95
CA GLN A 454 -24.40 -0.57 -12.08
C GLN A 454 -24.37 0.69 -11.20
N GLN A 455 -23.82 0.59 -9.99
CA GLN A 455 -23.72 1.72 -9.04
C GLN A 455 -22.77 2.82 -9.52
N VAL A 456 -21.68 2.47 -10.20
CA VAL A 456 -20.63 3.45 -10.55
C VAL A 456 -20.76 4.06 -11.95
N VAL A 457 -21.46 3.41 -12.89
CA VAL A 457 -21.44 3.85 -14.31
C VAL A 457 -22.00 5.26 -14.51
N VAL A 458 -23.13 5.61 -13.88
CA VAL A 458 -23.71 6.96 -13.99
C VAL A 458 -22.81 8.01 -13.32
N PRO A 459 -22.38 7.85 -12.06
CA PRO A 459 -21.45 8.80 -11.43
C PRO A 459 -20.16 9.02 -12.23
N VAL A 460 -19.47 7.95 -12.63
CA VAL A 460 -18.19 8.03 -13.36
C VAL A 460 -18.36 8.70 -14.71
N LEU A 461 -19.41 8.35 -15.45
CA LEU A 461 -19.74 9.00 -16.72
C LEU A 461 -20.04 10.50 -16.52
N ALA A 462 -20.79 10.84 -15.47
CA ALA A 462 -21.11 12.23 -15.16
C ALA A 462 -19.86 13.07 -14.83
N VAL A 463 -18.86 12.49 -14.13
CA VAL A 463 -17.56 13.16 -13.90
C VAL A 463 -16.85 13.42 -15.21
N GLY A 464 -16.72 12.41 -16.09
CA GLY A 464 -16.07 12.58 -17.38
C GLY A 464 -16.74 13.65 -18.26
N LEU A 465 -18.08 13.71 -18.24
CA LEU A 465 -18.83 14.77 -18.92
C LEU A 465 -18.59 16.16 -18.28
N CYS A 466 -18.41 16.25 -16.96
CA CYS A 466 -18.06 17.51 -16.30
C CYS A 466 -16.69 18.04 -16.76
N TYR A 467 -15.74 17.15 -17.02
CA TYR A 467 -14.43 17.50 -17.55
C TYR A 467 -14.38 17.64 -19.07
N GLU A 468 -15.49 17.36 -19.77
CA GLU A 468 -15.54 17.36 -21.24
C GLU A 468 -14.49 16.41 -21.84
N VAL A 469 -14.25 15.27 -21.16
CA VAL A 469 -13.35 14.22 -21.64
C VAL A 469 -13.85 13.74 -23.00
N GLU A 470 -12.93 13.63 -23.96
CA GLU A 470 -13.21 13.17 -25.32
C GLU A 470 -14.00 11.86 -25.30
N SER A 471 -15.05 11.75 -26.10
CA SER A 471 -16.04 10.66 -25.94
C SER A 471 -15.44 9.25 -26.09
N ASP A 472 -14.45 9.08 -26.97
CA ASP A 472 -13.76 7.79 -27.14
C ASP A 472 -12.91 7.44 -25.91
N VAL A 473 -12.22 8.43 -25.33
CA VAL A 473 -11.45 8.29 -24.09
C VAL A 473 -12.37 7.98 -22.92
N LEU A 474 -13.46 8.72 -22.78
CA LEU A 474 -14.43 8.53 -21.72
C LEU A 474 -15.06 7.13 -21.76
N ARG A 475 -15.44 6.67 -22.96
CA ARG A 475 -15.98 5.31 -23.15
C ARG A 475 -14.98 4.25 -22.73
N MET A 476 -13.71 4.43 -23.09
CA MET A 476 -12.62 3.50 -22.76
C MET A 476 -12.35 3.47 -21.24
N LEU A 477 -12.28 4.63 -20.58
CA LEU A 477 -12.09 4.71 -19.14
C LEU A 477 -13.25 4.09 -18.37
N VAL A 478 -14.50 4.40 -18.76
CA VAL A 478 -15.68 3.77 -18.14
C VAL A 478 -15.62 2.26 -18.33
N TYR A 479 -15.30 1.77 -19.53
CA TYR A 479 -15.16 0.34 -19.79
C TYR A 479 -14.13 -0.33 -18.86
N TYR A 480 -12.93 0.24 -18.71
CA TYR A 480 -11.89 -0.35 -17.88
C TYR A 480 -12.21 -0.26 -16.39
N ILE A 481 -12.73 0.88 -15.90
CA ILE A 481 -13.17 1.01 -14.50
C ILE A 481 -14.22 -0.06 -14.17
N LEU A 482 -15.21 -0.26 -15.05
CA LEU A 482 -16.24 -1.27 -14.85
C LEU A 482 -15.68 -2.70 -14.93
N SER A 483 -14.74 -2.95 -15.85
CA SER A 483 -14.14 -4.26 -16.04
C SER A 483 -13.23 -4.67 -14.87
N LEU A 484 -12.51 -3.72 -14.26
CA LEU A 484 -11.76 -3.97 -13.04
C LEU A 484 -12.68 -4.30 -11.84
N MET A 485 -13.93 -3.85 -11.89
CA MET A 485 -14.96 -4.17 -10.90
C MET A 485 -15.80 -5.41 -11.26
N SER A 486 -15.56 -6.04 -12.42
CA SER A 486 -16.34 -7.18 -12.90
C SER A 486 -15.46 -8.22 -13.60
N VAL A 487 -15.17 -9.32 -12.91
CA VAL A 487 -14.20 -10.37 -13.32
C VAL A 487 -14.63 -11.19 -14.57
N ASN A 488 -15.67 -10.77 -15.31
CA ASN A 488 -16.35 -11.62 -16.33
C ASN A 488 -16.27 -11.13 -17.80
N SER A 489 -15.39 -10.18 -18.15
CA SER A 489 -15.24 -9.70 -19.55
C SER A 489 -14.08 -10.38 -20.28
N PRO A 490 -14.13 -10.63 -21.61
CA PRO A 490 -12.96 -11.06 -22.38
C PRO A 490 -11.84 -10.03 -22.24
N ALA A 491 -10.75 -10.41 -21.57
CA ALA A 491 -9.69 -9.49 -21.24
C ALA A 491 -8.84 -9.16 -22.47
N ASP A 492 -8.83 -7.88 -22.87
CA ASP A 492 -7.82 -7.35 -23.77
C ASP A 492 -6.46 -7.21 -23.07
N SER A 493 -5.43 -6.75 -23.77
CA SER A 493 -4.08 -6.62 -23.19
C SER A 493 -4.02 -5.74 -21.93
N VAL A 494 -4.90 -4.74 -21.81
CA VAL A 494 -4.93 -3.85 -20.63
C VAL A 494 -5.47 -4.60 -19.42
N LEU A 495 -6.60 -5.30 -19.58
CA LEU A 495 -7.18 -6.09 -18.49
C LEU A 495 -6.28 -7.26 -18.09
N ARG A 496 -5.70 -7.96 -19.08
CA ARG A 496 -4.73 -9.04 -18.83
C ARG A 496 -3.53 -8.53 -18.03
N ALA A 497 -3.04 -7.31 -18.32
CA ALA A 497 -1.94 -6.70 -17.60
C ALA A 497 -2.31 -6.21 -16.21
N ALA A 498 -3.54 -5.74 -16.01
CA ALA A 498 -4.06 -5.40 -14.69
C ALA A 498 -4.27 -6.64 -13.81
N PHE A 499 -4.69 -7.77 -14.38
CA PHE A 499 -4.86 -9.04 -13.63
C PHE A 499 -3.54 -9.64 -13.16
N CYS A 500 -2.41 -9.30 -13.78
CA CYS A 500 -1.09 -9.63 -13.24
C CYS A 500 -0.81 -8.95 -11.89
N HIS A 501 -1.61 -7.95 -11.48
CA HIS A 501 -1.48 -7.23 -10.22
C HIS A 501 -2.18 -7.90 -9.04
N TYR A 502 -2.78 -9.08 -9.22
CA TYR A 502 -3.34 -9.84 -8.10
C TYR A 502 -2.23 -10.44 -7.20
N PRO A 503 -2.35 -10.38 -5.86
CA PRO A 503 -1.38 -10.98 -4.95
C PRO A 503 -1.08 -12.46 -5.24
N GLU A 504 -2.09 -13.22 -5.67
CA GLU A 504 -2.00 -14.63 -6.07
C GLU A 504 -0.98 -14.83 -7.19
N ASN A 505 -0.92 -13.91 -8.15
CA ASN A 505 0.08 -13.94 -9.21
C ASN A 505 1.50 -13.82 -8.61
N TYR A 506 1.72 -12.81 -7.76
CA TYR A 506 3.03 -12.60 -7.14
C TYR A 506 3.46 -13.77 -6.24
N ILE A 507 2.53 -14.32 -5.44
CA ILE A 507 2.80 -15.49 -4.59
C ILE A 507 3.23 -16.66 -5.47
N THR A 508 2.44 -16.98 -6.50
CA THR A 508 2.71 -18.11 -7.38
C THR A 508 4.03 -17.95 -8.14
N LEU A 509 4.29 -16.77 -8.73
CA LEU A 509 5.50 -16.51 -9.49
C LEU A 509 6.75 -16.59 -8.59
N MET A 510 6.68 -16.07 -7.37
CA MET A 510 7.81 -16.17 -6.43
C MET A 510 8.02 -17.59 -5.92
N GLU A 511 6.98 -18.40 -5.73
CA GLU A 511 7.15 -19.81 -5.37
C GLU A 511 7.71 -20.66 -6.51
N TYR A 512 7.45 -20.27 -7.75
CA TYR A 512 7.87 -21.02 -8.93
C TYR A 512 9.30 -20.68 -9.38
N TYR A 513 9.62 -19.39 -9.51
CA TYR A 513 10.89 -18.94 -10.08
C TYR A 513 11.98 -18.80 -9.02
N ASP A 514 13.15 -19.37 -9.31
CA ASP A 514 14.33 -19.20 -8.48
C ASP A 514 14.86 -17.75 -8.56
N PRO A 515 15.45 -17.20 -7.49
CA PRO A 515 16.06 -15.87 -7.52
C PRO A 515 17.07 -15.61 -8.65
N ALA A 516 17.72 -16.64 -9.17
CA ALA A 516 18.63 -16.57 -10.31
C ALA A 516 17.90 -16.33 -11.65
N GLU A 517 16.60 -16.57 -11.69
CA GLU A 517 15.73 -16.33 -12.85
C GLU A 517 15.09 -14.93 -12.81
N HIS A 518 15.35 -14.13 -11.78
CA HIS A 518 14.88 -12.75 -11.76
C HIS A 518 15.70 -11.91 -12.75
N GLY A 519 15.03 -11.05 -13.54
CA GLY A 519 15.68 -10.12 -14.47
C GLY A 519 15.86 -8.72 -13.88
N MET A 520 16.81 -7.94 -14.41
CA MET A 520 16.90 -6.49 -14.15
C MET A 520 15.94 -5.67 -15.00
N GLU A 521 15.43 -6.27 -16.07
CA GLU A 521 14.37 -5.70 -16.89
C GLU A 521 13.25 -6.73 -17.07
N ALA A 522 12.05 -6.25 -17.34
CA ALA A 522 10.91 -7.10 -17.63
C ALA A 522 11.19 -7.99 -18.84
N TYR A 523 10.82 -9.27 -18.77
CA TYR A 523 11.03 -10.19 -19.89
C TYR A 523 10.01 -11.34 -19.94
N THR A 524 9.93 -11.96 -21.11
CA THR A 524 9.07 -13.13 -21.38
C THR A 524 9.92 -14.33 -21.77
N ARG A 525 9.73 -15.46 -21.10
CA ARG A 525 10.29 -16.77 -21.49
C ARG A 525 9.48 -17.35 -22.67
N LYS A 526 10.17 -17.80 -23.73
CA LYS A 526 9.56 -18.14 -25.03
C LYS A 526 10.01 -19.46 -25.61
#